data_AF-A0A380XFP0-F1
#
_entry.id   AF-A0A380XFP0-F1
#
_cell.length_a   1.000
_cell.length_b   1.000
_cell.length_c   1.000
_cell.angle_alpha   90.00
_cell.angle_beta   90.00
_cell.angle_gamma   90.00
#
_symmetry.space_group_name_H-M   'P 1'
#
loop_
_entity.id
_entity.type
_entity.pdbx_description
1 polymer ?
#
loop_
_entity_poly.entity_id
_entity_poly.type
_entity_poly.pdbx_seq_one_letter_code
_entity_poly.pdbx_strand_id
1 'polypeptide(L)'
;MTNVNNHQFVISQEDWSLHRKGYDDQQRHQDKVQEAIRNNLPDLITEENIVMSNGREVVKIPIRSLDEYKIRYNYDKNKHVGQGDGDSQIGDVVARDGSGSQKGPGKGQGAGDQAGEDYFEAEVSLMEIEEALFKQLELPNLKRKEQDENLIEDIEFNDIRKTGLMGNIDKKRTMMSAFKRNAMKGKAAFHPIYKEDLKFKTWNEIVKPDSKAVVLAMMDTSGSMGIWEKYMARSFFFWMTRFLRTKYETVEIEFIAHHTEAKVVSEEDFFSKGESGGTICSSAYRKALELIDAKYDPRKFNIYPFHFSDGDNLTSDNARCVKLVEDLMKVSNMFGYGEVNQYNRHSTLMSAYKNIKNDDFRYYILKQKADVFHAMKSFFKQEEDKKKYA
;
A
#
# COMPACT_ATOMS: atom_id res chain seq x y z
N MET A 1 -12.26 -32.40 67.95
CA MET A 1 -13.07 -31.38 67.25
C MET A 1 -12.09 -30.47 66.51
N THR A 2 -12.07 -30.56 65.20
CA THR A 2 -11.06 -29.97 64.30
C THR A 2 -11.37 -28.50 64.02
N ASN A 3 -10.42 -27.62 64.37
CA ASN A 3 -10.43 -26.20 63.97
C ASN A 3 -10.23 -26.11 62.45
N VAL A 4 -11.28 -25.77 61.72
CA VAL A 4 -11.20 -25.48 60.29
C VAL A 4 -10.89 -23.98 60.15
N ASN A 5 -9.67 -23.70 59.71
CA ASN A 5 -9.14 -22.39 59.36
C ASN A 5 -10.04 -21.68 58.34
N ASN A 6 -10.90 -20.78 58.83
CA ASN A 6 -11.78 -19.97 58.00
C ASN A 6 -10.99 -18.75 57.47
N HIS A 7 -10.18 -18.95 56.42
CA HIS A 7 -9.54 -17.84 55.72
C HIS A 7 -10.59 -17.16 54.83
N GLN A 8 -11.09 -16.00 55.26
CA GLN A 8 -11.87 -15.11 54.41
C GLN A 8 -10.95 -14.48 53.36
N PHE A 9 -10.97 -15.01 52.14
CA PHE A 9 -10.39 -14.32 51.00
C PHE A 9 -11.36 -13.24 50.53
N VAL A 10 -10.93 -11.98 50.59
CA VAL A 10 -11.63 -10.88 49.92
C VAL A 10 -11.24 -10.94 48.45
N ILE A 11 -12.12 -11.48 47.61
CA ILE A 11 -11.96 -11.40 46.16
C ILE A 11 -12.48 -10.01 45.74
N SER A 12 -11.56 -9.05 45.63
CA SER A 12 -11.86 -7.76 45.02
C SER A 12 -11.89 -7.92 43.50
N GLN A 13 -13.07 -7.86 42.91
CA GLN A 13 -13.21 -7.66 41.46
C GLN A 13 -13.05 -6.16 41.19
N GLU A 14 -11.85 -5.75 40.79
CA GLU A 14 -11.65 -4.40 40.24
C GLU A 14 -12.31 -4.34 38.86
N ASP A 15 -13.08 -3.28 38.60
CA ASP A 15 -13.71 -3.06 37.31
C ASP A 15 -12.68 -2.53 36.30
N TRP A 16 -12.01 -3.45 35.62
CA TRP A 16 -11.02 -3.15 34.58
C TRP A 16 -11.62 -2.45 33.35
N SER A 17 -12.95 -2.28 33.26
CA SER A 17 -13.58 -1.56 32.14
C SER A 17 -13.21 -0.08 32.07
N LEU A 18 -12.73 0.50 33.19
CA LEU A 18 -12.27 1.88 33.30
C LEU A 18 -10.77 2.06 32.98
N HIS A 19 -9.98 0.98 32.95
CA HIS A 19 -8.55 1.01 32.66
C HIS A 19 -8.27 0.58 31.21
N ARG A 20 -8.61 1.45 30.25
CA ARG A 20 -8.32 1.23 28.82
C ARG A 20 -6.87 1.47 28.42
N LYS A 21 -5.99 1.75 29.38
CA LYS A 21 -4.58 2.09 29.12
C LYS A 21 -3.87 1.09 28.21
N GLY A 22 -4.11 -0.21 28.37
CA GLY A 22 -3.52 -1.23 27.48
C GLY A 22 -4.03 -1.15 26.04
N TYR A 23 -5.32 -0.90 25.84
CA TYR A 23 -5.91 -0.70 24.52
C TYR A 23 -5.41 0.60 23.88
N ASP A 24 -5.36 1.68 24.66
CA ASP A 24 -4.86 2.98 24.20
C ASP A 24 -3.36 2.91 23.85
N ASP A 25 -2.56 2.16 24.62
CA ASP A 25 -1.14 1.91 24.35
C ASP A 25 -0.95 1.06 23.10
N GLN A 26 -1.78 0.03 22.91
CA GLN A 26 -1.78 -0.78 21.70
C GLN A 26 -2.15 0.06 20.47
N GLN A 27 -3.17 0.92 20.58
CA GLN A 27 -3.57 1.82 19.50
C GLN A 27 -2.45 2.81 19.16
N ARG A 28 -1.81 3.42 20.16
CA ARG A 28 -0.66 4.31 19.95
C ARG A 28 0.52 3.58 19.30
N HIS A 29 0.76 2.33 19.68
CA HIS A 29 1.79 1.50 19.05
C HIS A 29 1.44 1.23 17.58
N GLN A 30 0.20 0.84 17.28
CA GLN A 30 -0.28 0.64 15.91
C GLN A 30 -0.14 1.91 15.07
N ASP A 31 -0.51 3.07 15.63
CA ASP A 31 -0.38 4.36 14.95
C ASP A 31 1.09 4.69 14.62
N LYS A 32 2.02 4.42 15.56
CA LYS A 32 3.46 4.61 15.35
C LYS A 32 4.02 3.65 14.29
N VAL A 33 3.59 2.39 14.30
CA VAL A 33 3.98 1.41 13.28
C VAL A 33 3.47 1.87 11.90
N GLN A 34 2.22 2.30 11.81
CA GLN A 34 1.63 2.84 10.58
C GLN A 34 2.36 4.11 10.09
N GLU A 35 2.76 5.00 11.00
CA GLU A 35 3.56 6.18 10.67
C GLU A 35 4.97 5.80 10.19
N ALA A 36 5.62 4.85 10.85
CA ALA A 36 6.94 4.33 10.44
C ALA A 36 6.88 3.64 9.08
N ILE A 37 5.82 2.86 8.80
CA ILE A 37 5.56 2.27 7.48
C ILE A 37 5.43 3.39 6.44
N ARG A 38 4.62 4.42 6.69
CA ARG A 38 4.43 5.52 5.72
C ARG A 38 5.70 6.31 5.43
N ASN A 39 6.52 6.55 6.45
CA ASN A 39 7.76 7.31 6.31
C ASN A 39 8.83 6.52 5.55
N ASN A 40 8.90 5.20 5.76
CA ASN A 40 9.88 4.32 5.12
C ASN A 40 9.33 3.57 3.89
N LEU A 41 8.07 3.83 3.50
CA LEU A 41 7.40 3.14 2.39
C LEU A 41 8.18 3.16 1.08
N PRO A 42 8.79 4.30 0.65
CA PRO A 42 9.56 4.34 -0.59
C PRO A 42 10.76 3.39 -0.59
N ASP A 43 11.41 3.21 0.56
CA ASP A 43 12.57 2.34 0.70
C ASP A 43 12.14 0.87 0.78
N LEU A 44 11.12 0.56 1.59
CA LEU A 44 10.60 -0.79 1.79
C LEU A 44 10.12 -1.46 0.50
N ILE A 45 9.38 -0.72 -0.34
CA ILE A 45 8.87 -1.21 -1.64
C ILE A 45 10.00 -1.68 -2.56
N THR A 46 11.21 -1.18 -2.34
CA THR A 46 12.35 -1.38 -3.22
C THR A 46 13.41 -2.29 -2.61
N GLU A 47 13.07 -3.00 -1.54
CA GLU A 47 13.88 -4.07 -1.00
C GLU A 47 13.77 -5.32 -1.89
N GLU A 48 14.93 -5.84 -2.30
CA GLU A 48 15.04 -6.99 -3.21
C GLU A 48 14.37 -8.26 -2.65
N ASN A 49 14.36 -8.40 -1.33
CA ASN A 49 13.72 -9.50 -0.63
C ASN A 49 12.21 -9.54 -0.90
N ILE A 50 11.56 -8.39 -1.03
CA ILE A 50 10.11 -8.33 -1.26
C ILE A 50 9.76 -8.72 -2.71
N VAL A 51 10.58 -8.27 -3.67
CA VAL A 51 10.34 -8.49 -5.10
C VAL A 51 10.65 -9.93 -5.52
N MET A 52 11.59 -10.60 -4.83
CA MET A 52 12.02 -11.97 -5.16
C MET A 52 11.41 -13.06 -4.27
N SER A 53 10.61 -12.73 -3.25
CA SER A 53 10.06 -13.72 -2.31
C SER A 53 8.58 -14.06 -2.53
N ASN A 54 8.21 -15.29 -2.15
CA ASN A 54 6.87 -15.86 -2.29
C ASN A 54 5.90 -15.43 -1.17
N GLY A 55 5.85 -14.12 -0.86
CA GLY A 55 4.75 -13.51 -0.11
C GLY A 55 4.59 -13.88 1.38
N ARG A 56 5.61 -14.48 2.01
CA ARG A 56 5.58 -14.89 3.44
C ARG A 56 6.63 -14.23 4.32
N GLU A 57 7.34 -13.24 3.82
CA GLU A 57 8.39 -12.58 4.57
C GLU A 57 7.85 -11.43 5.42
N VAL A 58 8.45 -11.31 6.60
CA VAL A 58 8.20 -10.26 7.59
C VAL A 58 9.34 -9.26 7.49
N VAL A 59 9.02 -7.99 7.24
CA VAL A 59 10.01 -6.92 7.12
C VAL A 59 10.14 -6.21 8.45
N LYS A 60 11.37 -5.99 8.91
CA LYS A 60 11.63 -5.34 10.19
C LYS A 60 11.85 -3.85 10.01
N ILE A 61 11.00 -3.04 10.64
CA ILE A 61 11.08 -1.58 10.57
C ILE A 61 11.53 -1.04 11.93
N PRO A 62 12.59 -0.21 11.99
CA PRO A 62 12.98 0.44 13.23
C PRO A 62 11.93 1.49 13.62
N ILE A 63 11.33 1.31 14.79
CA ILE A 63 10.48 2.29 15.44
C ILE A 63 11.26 3.00 16.55
N ARG A 64 11.13 4.34 16.59
CA ARG A 64 11.66 5.13 17.70
C ARG A 64 10.84 4.84 18.95
N SER A 65 11.48 4.20 19.93
CA SER A 65 10.91 4.12 21.27
C SER A 65 11.27 5.37 22.05
N LEU A 66 10.36 5.76 22.94
CA LEU A 66 10.67 6.74 23.96
C LEU A 66 10.99 5.95 25.21
N ASP A 67 12.21 6.09 25.72
CA ASP A 67 12.54 5.51 27.01
C ASP A 67 11.68 6.16 28.09
N GLU A 68 11.09 5.32 28.95
CA GLU A 68 10.43 5.83 30.14
C GLU A 68 11.47 6.49 31.05
N TYR A 69 11.15 7.70 31.51
CA TYR A 69 12.00 8.40 32.48
C TYR A 69 12.13 7.55 33.74
N LYS A 70 13.36 7.06 34.00
CA LYS A 70 13.68 6.40 35.26
C LYS A 70 13.94 7.46 36.31
N ILE A 71 13.05 7.56 37.30
CA ILE A 71 13.31 8.37 38.49
C ILE A 71 14.51 7.76 39.20
N ARG A 72 15.63 8.49 39.21
CA ARG A 72 16.81 8.14 39.99
C ARG A 72 16.78 8.94 41.28
N TYR A 73 17.15 8.29 42.38
CA TYR A 73 17.43 9.01 43.62
C TYR A 73 18.58 9.97 43.34
N ASN A 74 18.36 11.26 43.60
CA ASN A 74 19.41 12.26 43.57
C ASN A 74 20.26 12.04 44.83
N TYR A 75 21.42 11.41 44.67
CA TYR A 75 22.36 11.20 45.75
C TYR A 75 23.14 12.48 46.08
N ASP A 76 23.21 13.46 45.17
CA ASP A 76 23.95 14.72 45.31
C ASP A 76 23.49 15.57 46.50
N LYS A 77 22.21 15.45 46.90
CA LYS A 77 21.66 16.13 48.10
C LYS A 77 22.00 15.46 49.43
N ASN A 78 22.65 14.30 49.45
CA ASN A 78 23.13 13.71 50.69
C ASN A 78 24.37 14.46 51.19
N LYS A 79 24.58 14.48 52.51
CA LYS A 79 25.81 15.03 53.10
C LYS A 79 26.99 14.16 52.69
N HIS A 80 27.75 14.59 51.68
CA HIS A 80 29.02 13.96 51.32
C HIS A 80 30.14 14.49 52.20
N VAL A 81 31.06 13.61 52.58
CA VAL A 81 32.36 14.01 53.11
C VAL A 81 33.33 14.10 51.92
N GLY A 82 33.88 15.29 51.68
CA GLY A 82 34.90 15.50 50.65
C GLY A 82 36.29 15.22 51.23
N GLN A 83 37.08 14.39 50.54
CA GLN A 83 38.49 14.18 50.85
C GLN A 83 39.33 14.96 49.83
N GLY A 84 40.15 15.90 50.29
CA GLY A 84 41.10 16.63 49.44
C GLY A 84 42.38 15.83 49.21
N ASP A 85 43.14 16.19 48.17
CA ASP A 85 44.39 15.52 47.76
C ASP A 85 45.60 15.79 48.68
N GLY A 86 45.39 16.39 49.86
CA GLY A 86 46.40 16.55 50.92
C GLY A 86 47.04 17.93 51.03
N ASP A 87 46.94 18.80 50.00
CA ASP A 87 47.55 20.14 49.98
C ASP A 87 46.52 21.29 50.10
N SER A 88 45.28 21.00 50.50
CA SER A 88 44.18 21.99 50.51
C SER A 88 44.28 22.98 51.67
N GLN A 89 44.04 24.28 51.39
CA GLN A 89 43.99 25.33 52.40
C GLN A 89 42.56 25.67 52.84
N ILE A 90 42.42 26.30 54.01
CA ILE A 90 41.12 26.71 54.57
C ILE A 90 40.50 27.77 53.64
N GLY A 91 39.49 27.37 52.86
CA GLY A 91 38.80 28.21 51.88
C GLY A 91 38.70 27.59 50.48
N ASP A 92 39.45 26.51 50.21
CA ASP A 92 39.44 25.84 48.91
C ASP A 92 38.16 25.02 48.67
N VAL A 93 37.62 25.12 47.47
CA VAL A 93 36.44 24.37 47.04
C VAL A 93 36.88 23.01 46.52
N VAL A 94 36.65 21.96 47.33
CA VAL A 94 37.09 20.57 47.04
C VAL A 94 36.26 19.92 45.91
N ALA A 95 35.02 20.37 45.68
CA ALA A 95 34.19 19.97 44.56
C ALA A 95 33.11 21.03 44.25
N ARG A 96 32.78 21.23 42.97
CA ARG A 96 31.59 21.99 42.54
C ARG A 96 30.55 21.03 42.00
N ASP A 97 29.31 21.20 42.45
CA ASP A 97 28.17 20.42 42.00
C ASP A 97 27.81 20.76 40.54
N GLY A 98 27.72 19.74 39.68
CA GLY A 98 27.26 19.84 38.30
C GLY A 98 28.16 20.56 37.28
N SER A 99 29.06 19.83 36.62
CA SER A 99 29.37 19.95 35.17
C SER A 99 30.64 19.18 34.81
N GLY A 100 30.51 17.85 34.68
CA GLY A 100 31.42 17.12 33.80
C GLY A 100 31.31 17.74 32.40
N SER A 101 32.45 18.10 31.82
CA SER A 101 32.56 18.77 30.52
C SER A 101 31.77 18.04 29.42
N GLN A 102 30.53 18.43 29.15
CA GLN A 102 29.83 18.05 27.93
C GLN A 102 30.48 18.81 26.77
N LYS A 103 31.45 18.17 26.11
CA LYS A 103 31.85 18.53 24.75
C LYS A 103 30.60 18.46 23.87
N GLY A 104 30.18 19.59 23.32
CA GLY A 104 29.12 19.63 22.32
C GLY A 104 29.50 18.75 21.10
N PRO A 105 28.53 18.11 20.43
CA PRO A 105 28.82 17.25 19.28
C PRO A 105 29.46 18.06 18.15
N GLY A 106 30.72 17.78 17.87
CA GLY A 106 31.46 18.34 16.74
C GLY A 106 31.02 17.69 15.43
N LYS A 107 30.76 18.52 14.42
CA LYS A 107 30.61 18.11 13.00
C LYS A 107 31.94 17.60 12.45
N GLY A 108 32.30 16.35 12.73
CA GLY A 108 33.44 15.66 12.12
C GLY A 108 33.02 14.28 11.59
N GLN A 109 33.61 13.85 10.47
CA GLN A 109 33.47 12.51 9.90
C GLN A 109 34.26 11.45 10.71
N GLY A 110 34.03 11.39 12.02
CA GLY A 110 34.53 10.33 12.89
C GLY A 110 33.35 9.66 13.60
N ALA A 111 33.45 8.36 13.89
CA ALA A 111 32.45 7.66 14.69
C ALA A 111 32.27 8.40 16.02
N GLY A 112 31.05 8.89 16.28
CA GLY A 112 30.73 9.66 17.47
C GLY A 112 30.78 8.80 18.72
N ASP A 113 31.32 9.35 19.80
CA ASP A 113 31.45 8.70 21.12
C ASP A 113 30.14 8.78 21.95
N GLN A 114 29.03 9.17 21.31
CA GLN A 114 27.71 9.20 21.91
C GLN A 114 27.05 7.84 21.71
N ALA A 115 26.44 7.30 22.78
CA ALA A 115 25.62 6.11 22.66
C ALA A 115 24.53 6.35 21.59
N GLY A 116 24.42 5.44 20.64
CA GLY A 116 23.34 5.47 19.65
C GLY A 116 21.98 5.39 20.33
N GLU A 117 20.95 5.91 19.68
CA GLU A 117 19.58 5.73 20.15
C GLU A 117 19.17 4.25 19.97
N ASP A 118 18.56 3.66 21.00
CA ASP A 118 18.02 2.31 20.92
C ASP A 118 16.74 2.32 20.07
N TYR A 119 16.75 1.60 18.94
CA TYR A 119 15.58 1.42 18.08
C TYR A 119 14.96 0.06 18.35
N PHE A 120 13.62 0.00 18.42
CA PHE A 120 12.91 -1.27 18.49
C PHE A 120 12.55 -1.71 17.07
N GLU A 121 12.77 -2.98 16.74
CA GLU A 121 12.38 -3.53 15.44
C GLU A 121 10.92 -4.01 15.54
N ALA A 122 10.02 -3.39 14.78
CA ALA A 122 8.67 -3.88 14.59
C ALA A 122 8.63 -4.81 13.37
N GLU A 123 8.05 -5.99 13.54
CA GLU A 123 7.78 -6.94 12.48
C GLU A 123 6.52 -6.53 11.71
N VAL A 124 6.68 -6.18 10.43
CA VAL A 124 5.58 -5.74 9.56
C VAL A 124 5.35 -6.77 8.47
N SER A 125 4.08 -7.11 8.26
CA SER A 125 3.67 -8.02 7.21
C SER A 125 3.64 -7.33 5.85
N LEU A 126 3.89 -8.09 4.79
CA LEU A 126 3.78 -7.59 3.42
C LEU A 126 2.38 -7.05 3.08
N MET A 127 1.34 -7.64 3.69
CA MET A 127 -0.05 -7.20 3.54
C MET A 127 -0.29 -5.80 4.09
N GLU A 128 0.35 -5.43 5.20
CA GLU A 128 0.25 -4.07 5.76
C GLU A 128 0.94 -3.03 4.88
N ILE A 129 2.08 -3.39 4.27
CA ILE A 129 2.79 -2.55 3.30
C ILE A 129 1.92 -2.35 2.06
N GLU A 130 1.32 -3.42 1.55
CA GLU A 130 0.37 -3.39 0.43
C GLU A 130 -0.82 -2.49 0.72
N GLU A 131 -1.48 -2.65 1.87
CA GLU A 131 -2.63 -1.84 2.26
C GLU A 131 -2.25 -0.35 2.33
N ALA A 132 -1.12 -0.03 2.95
CA ALA A 132 -0.62 1.35 3.05
C ALA A 132 -0.32 1.97 1.68
N LEU A 133 0.24 1.18 0.76
CA LEU A 133 0.56 1.59 -0.61
C LEU A 133 -0.70 1.76 -1.46
N PHE A 134 -1.53 0.71 -1.55
CA PHE A 134 -2.67 0.63 -2.47
C PHE A 134 -3.79 1.58 -2.09
N LYS A 135 -3.89 2.00 -0.82
CA LYS A 135 -4.82 3.03 -0.37
C LYS A 135 -4.66 4.36 -1.13
N GLN A 136 -3.46 4.65 -1.65
CA GLN A 136 -3.18 5.90 -2.37
C GLN A 136 -3.27 5.75 -3.90
N LEU A 137 -3.51 4.55 -4.42
CA LEU A 137 -3.42 4.23 -5.85
C LEU A 137 -4.78 3.89 -6.44
N GLU A 138 -5.05 4.36 -7.65
CA GLU A 138 -6.25 4.07 -8.43
C GLU A 138 -5.94 4.08 -9.93
N LEU A 139 -6.67 3.28 -10.72
CA LEU A 139 -6.58 3.35 -12.18
C LEU A 139 -7.09 4.73 -12.65
N PRO A 140 -6.23 5.56 -13.27
CA PRO A 140 -6.62 6.88 -13.73
C PRO A 140 -7.54 6.77 -14.95
N ASN A 141 -8.32 7.80 -15.26
CA ASN A 141 -9.16 7.86 -16.46
C ASN A 141 -10.07 6.62 -16.65
N LEU A 142 -10.49 5.95 -15.57
CA LEU A 142 -11.34 4.76 -15.67
C LEU A 142 -12.72 5.17 -16.18
N LYS A 143 -13.07 4.73 -17.39
CA LYS A 143 -14.34 5.06 -18.03
C LYS A 143 -15.30 3.89 -17.86
N ARG A 144 -16.58 4.21 -17.69
CA ARG A 144 -17.66 3.22 -17.82
C ARG A 144 -17.75 2.82 -19.29
N LYS A 145 -17.45 1.56 -19.57
CA LYS A 145 -17.48 0.98 -20.92
C LYS A 145 -18.79 0.24 -21.16
N GLU A 146 -19.02 -0.21 -22.39
CA GLU A 146 -20.19 -1.02 -22.72
C GLU A 146 -20.21 -2.27 -21.83
N GLN A 147 -21.34 -2.48 -21.18
CA GLN A 147 -21.53 -3.56 -20.22
C GLN A 147 -21.57 -4.89 -20.98
N ASP A 148 -20.81 -5.89 -20.54
CA ASP A 148 -21.24 -7.26 -20.77
C ASP A 148 -22.42 -7.52 -19.83
N GLU A 149 -23.49 -8.08 -20.40
CA GLU A 149 -24.72 -8.37 -19.68
C GLU A 149 -24.44 -9.43 -18.59
N ASN A 150 -24.59 -9.00 -17.33
CA ASN A 150 -24.79 -9.82 -16.13
C ASN A 150 -23.55 -10.35 -15.39
N LEU A 151 -23.10 -9.59 -14.39
CA LEU A 151 -22.48 -10.13 -13.18
C LEU A 151 -23.24 -9.57 -11.96
N ILE A 152 -23.93 -10.46 -11.25
CA ILE A 152 -24.55 -10.18 -9.95
C ILE A 152 -23.49 -10.51 -8.92
N GLU A 153 -22.86 -9.50 -8.32
CA GLU A 153 -21.68 -9.71 -7.47
C GLU A 153 -22.00 -9.71 -5.98
N ASP A 154 -23.08 -9.05 -5.53
CA ASP A 154 -23.28 -8.84 -4.10
C ASP A 154 -24.74 -9.04 -3.65
N ILE A 155 -24.89 -9.86 -2.60
CA ILE A 155 -26.16 -10.18 -1.96
C ILE A 155 -26.20 -9.42 -0.64
N GLU A 156 -26.75 -8.21 -0.66
CA GLU A 156 -26.92 -7.42 0.57
C GLU A 156 -28.30 -7.67 1.20
N PHE A 157 -28.31 -8.11 2.47
CA PHE A 157 -29.52 -8.33 3.27
C PHE A 157 -30.09 -7.03 3.85
N ASN A 158 -30.51 -6.12 2.97
CA ASN A 158 -30.90 -4.76 3.36
C ASN A 158 -32.42 -4.55 3.42
N ASP A 159 -33.21 -5.48 2.90
CA ASP A 159 -34.66 -5.32 2.79
C ASP A 159 -35.43 -6.22 3.75
N ILE A 160 -36.57 -5.71 4.24
CA ILE A 160 -37.45 -6.43 5.17
C ILE A 160 -38.85 -6.47 4.62
N ARG A 161 -39.28 -7.67 4.24
CA ARG A 161 -40.59 -7.92 3.66
C ARG A 161 -41.52 -8.60 4.66
N LYS A 162 -42.83 -8.44 4.45
CA LYS A 162 -43.88 -9.12 5.22
C LYS A 162 -44.06 -10.58 4.82
N THR A 163 -43.51 -10.97 3.66
CA THR A 163 -43.61 -12.30 3.06
C THR A 163 -42.24 -12.72 2.55
N GLY A 164 -41.83 -13.95 2.82
CA GLY A 164 -40.54 -14.49 2.40
C GLY A 164 -40.37 -15.95 2.81
N LEU A 165 -39.19 -16.51 2.54
CA LEU A 165 -38.83 -17.88 2.94
C LEU A 165 -38.76 -17.99 4.47
N MET A 166 -39.37 -19.05 5.04
CA MET A 166 -39.41 -19.27 6.50
C MET A 166 -38.01 -19.33 7.15
N GLY A 167 -36.97 -19.70 6.40
CA GLY A 167 -35.58 -19.68 6.87
C GLY A 167 -35.03 -18.29 7.19
N ASN A 168 -35.56 -17.23 6.57
CA ASN A 168 -35.03 -15.86 6.68
C ASN A 168 -35.85 -14.96 7.61
N ILE A 169 -36.63 -15.53 8.53
CA ILE A 169 -37.40 -14.74 9.48
C ILE A 169 -36.46 -13.94 10.39
N ASP A 170 -36.64 -12.62 10.43
CA ASP A 170 -36.05 -11.77 11.45
C ASP A 170 -36.84 -11.97 12.75
N LYS A 171 -36.33 -12.86 13.61
CA LYS A 171 -36.97 -13.21 14.89
C LYS A 171 -37.20 -11.98 15.77
N LYS A 172 -36.20 -11.08 15.85
CA LYS A 172 -36.25 -9.89 16.71
C LYS A 172 -37.32 -8.91 16.24
N ARG A 173 -37.33 -8.59 14.94
CA ARG A 173 -38.32 -7.65 14.37
C ARG A 173 -39.72 -8.24 14.33
N THR A 174 -39.85 -9.55 14.07
CA THR A 174 -41.13 -10.27 14.14
C THR A 174 -41.72 -10.23 15.54
N MET A 175 -40.92 -10.58 16.55
CA MET A 175 -41.32 -10.54 17.95
C MET A 175 -41.69 -9.12 18.40
N MET A 176 -40.94 -8.11 17.96
CA MET A 176 -41.24 -6.70 18.24
C MET A 176 -42.55 -6.22 17.55
N SER A 177 -42.84 -6.71 16.34
CA SER A 177 -44.11 -6.41 15.65
C SER A 177 -45.29 -6.99 16.42
N ALA A 178 -45.20 -8.25 16.84
CA ALA A 178 -46.22 -8.91 17.65
C ALA A 178 -46.43 -8.18 18.99
N PHE A 179 -45.35 -7.78 19.65
CA PHE A 179 -45.41 -7.00 20.89
C PHE A 179 -46.15 -5.68 20.70
N LYS A 180 -45.80 -4.90 19.67
CA LYS A 180 -46.46 -3.61 19.37
C LYS A 180 -47.96 -3.80 19.11
N ARG A 181 -48.33 -4.81 18.34
CA ARG A 181 -49.74 -5.13 18.04
C ARG A 181 -50.51 -5.56 19.29
N ASN A 182 -49.92 -6.41 20.12
CA ASN A 182 -50.55 -6.88 21.36
C ASN A 182 -50.67 -5.74 22.39
N ALA A 183 -49.65 -4.90 22.50
CA ALA A 183 -49.68 -3.70 23.34
C ALA A 183 -50.79 -2.72 22.92
N MET A 184 -50.99 -2.50 21.61
CA MET A 184 -52.13 -1.72 21.09
C MET A 184 -53.49 -2.33 21.45
N LYS A 185 -53.58 -3.66 21.60
CA LYS A 185 -54.78 -4.37 22.06
C LYS A 185 -54.90 -4.46 23.59
N GLY A 186 -54.03 -3.76 24.33
CA GLY A 186 -54.08 -3.66 25.80
C GLY A 186 -53.32 -4.76 26.55
N LYS A 187 -52.61 -5.67 25.87
CA LYS A 187 -51.77 -6.69 26.51
C LYS A 187 -50.36 -6.66 25.95
N ALA A 188 -49.41 -6.05 26.65
CA ALA A 188 -48.02 -6.01 26.22
C ALA A 188 -47.35 -7.39 26.35
N ALA A 189 -47.47 -8.23 25.31
CA ALA A 189 -46.94 -9.58 25.29
C ALA A 189 -46.38 -9.94 23.91
N PHE A 190 -45.36 -10.81 23.87
CA PHE A 190 -44.75 -11.28 22.62
C PHE A 190 -45.57 -12.36 21.90
N HIS A 191 -46.57 -12.93 22.58
CA HIS A 191 -47.44 -14.00 22.07
C HIS A 191 -48.92 -13.60 22.24
N PRO A 192 -49.83 -14.02 21.33
CA PRO A 192 -49.63 -14.80 20.10
C PRO A 192 -48.95 -14.00 18.98
N ILE A 193 -48.19 -14.69 18.11
CA ILE A 193 -47.61 -14.15 16.88
C ILE A 193 -48.52 -14.58 15.72
N TYR A 194 -48.98 -13.64 14.90
CA TYR A 194 -49.75 -13.94 13.69
C TYR A 194 -48.90 -13.79 12.43
N LYS A 195 -49.40 -14.31 11.31
CA LYS A 195 -48.72 -14.22 10.00
C LYS A 195 -48.40 -12.76 9.61
N GLU A 196 -49.22 -11.81 10.02
CA GLU A 196 -49.05 -10.37 9.78
C GLU A 196 -47.84 -9.77 10.49
N ASP A 197 -47.41 -10.38 11.60
CA ASP A 197 -46.26 -9.94 12.39
C ASP A 197 -44.93 -10.42 11.82
N LEU A 198 -44.95 -11.38 10.89
CA LEU A 198 -43.74 -11.96 10.31
C LEU A 198 -42.97 -10.92 9.50
N LYS A 199 -41.67 -10.82 9.79
CA LYS A 199 -40.70 -10.01 9.07
C LYS A 199 -39.61 -10.92 8.54
N PHE A 200 -39.34 -10.84 7.25
CA PHE A 200 -38.33 -11.64 6.55
C PHE A 200 -37.21 -10.75 6.08
N LYS A 201 -35.96 -11.13 6.35
CA LYS A 201 -34.80 -10.53 5.72
C LYS A 201 -34.76 -11.01 4.27
N THR A 202 -34.76 -10.07 3.36
CA THR A 202 -34.62 -10.33 1.92
C THR A 202 -33.30 -9.72 1.49
N TRP A 203 -32.63 -10.38 0.57
CA TRP A 203 -31.51 -9.78 -0.12
C TRP A 203 -32.01 -9.03 -1.35
N ASN A 204 -31.34 -7.95 -1.69
CA ASN A 204 -31.42 -7.38 -3.03
C ASN A 204 -30.09 -7.64 -3.71
N GLU A 205 -30.17 -8.07 -4.96
CA GLU A 205 -29.01 -8.18 -5.84
C GLU A 205 -28.66 -6.77 -6.30
N ILE A 206 -27.49 -6.28 -5.93
CA ILE A 206 -26.96 -5.02 -6.45
C ILE A 206 -26.01 -5.38 -7.57
N VAL A 207 -26.35 -4.97 -8.79
CA VAL A 207 -25.41 -5.01 -9.91
C VAL A 207 -24.42 -3.88 -9.70
N LYS A 208 -23.20 -4.20 -9.25
CA LYS A 208 -22.07 -3.27 -9.32
C LYS A 208 -21.55 -3.34 -10.75
N PRO A 209 -21.67 -2.26 -11.55
CA PRO A 209 -21.13 -2.27 -12.89
C PRO A 209 -19.61 -2.17 -12.80
N ASP A 210 -18.91 -3.31 -12.84
CA ASP A 210 -17.45 -3.30 -12.95
C ASP A 210 -17.04 -3.03 -14.41
N SER A 211 -16.06 -2.14 -14.58
CA SER A 211 -15.57 -1.76 -15.89
C SER A 211 -14.30 -2.55 -16.18
N LYS A 212 -14.39 -3.48 -17.13
CA LYS A 212 -13.24 -4.30 -17.54
C LYS A 212 -12.06 -3.41 -17.93
N ALA A 213 -10.88 -3.81 -17.51
CA ALA A 213 -9.66 -3.11 -17.85
C ALA A 213 -8.56 -4.12 -18.18
N VAL A 214 -7.68 -3.73 -19.09
CA VAL A 214 -6.50 -4.50 -19.46
C VAL A 214 -5.27 -3.62 -19.31
N VAL A 215 -4.25 -4.16 -18.65
CA VAL A 215 -2.95 -3.51 -18.46
C VAL A 215 -1.92 -4.24 -19.32
N LEU A 216 -1.31 -3.51 -20.25
CA LEU A 216 -0.27 -4.05 -21.14
C LEU A 216 1.10 -3.67 -20.56
N ALA A 217 1.75 -4.62 -19.89
CA ALA A 217 3.05 -4.44 -19.26
C ALA A 217 4.15 -4.74 -20.29
N MET A 218 4.80 -3.69 -20.80
CA MET A 218 5.89 -3.78 -21.77
C MET A 218 7.22 -3.51 -21.08
N MET A 219 8.15 -4.47 -21.14
CA MET A 219 9.50 -4.32 -20.59
C MET A 219 10.55 -4.58 -21.66
N ASP A 220 11.51 -3.68 -21.74
CA ASP A 220 12.72 -3.86 -22.52
C ASP A 220 13.62 -4.92 -21.86
N THR A 221 14.06 -5.89 -22.64
CA THR A 221 14.93 -6.99 -22.21
C THR A 221 16.28 -6.94 -22.91
N SER A 222 16.60 -5.82 -23.57
CA SER A 222 17.85 -5.62 -24.31
C SER A 222 19.10 -5.68 -23.45
N GLY A 223 20.26 -5.65 -24.13
CA GLY A 223 21.57 -5.67 -23.50
C GLY A 223 21.95 -4.37 -22.77
N SER A 224 21.33 -3.24 -23.11
CA SER A 224 21.59 -1.96 -22.44
C SER A 224 20.98 -1.91 -21.04
N MET A 225 19.91 -2.68 -20.81
CA MET A 225 19.31 -2.88 -19.50
C MET A 225 20.15 -3.81 -18.61
N GLY A 226 20.91 -3.19 -17.71
CA GLY A 226 21.70 -3.87 -16.70
C GLY A 226 20.86 -4.48 -15.58
N ILE A 227 21.56 -4.99 -14.55
CA ILE A 227 20.94 -5.62 -13.39
C ILE A 227 20.03 -4.63 -12.65
N TRP A 228 20.52 -3.38 -12.50
CA TRP A 228 19.79 -2.33 -11.80
C TRP A 228 18.54 -1.89 -12.56
N GLU A 229 18.65 -1.67 -13.87
CA GLU A 229 17.54 -1.22 -14.70
C GLU A 229 16.43 -2.27 -14.75
N LYS A 230 16.81 -3.56 -14.90
CA LYS A 230 15.88 -4.69 -14.82
C LYS A 230 15.25 -4.80 -13.43
N TYR A 231 16.03 -4.59 -12.37
CA TYR A 231 15.51 -4.61 -11.00
C TYR A 231 14.41 -3.56 -10.79
N MET A 232 14.65 -2.32 -11.21
CA MET A 232 13.69 -1.21 -11.07
C MET A 232 12.40 -1.47 -11.86
N ALA A 233 12.51 -1.92 -13.11
CA ALA A 233 11.35 -2.24 -13.95
C ALA A 233 10.54 -3.42 -13.36
N ARG A 234 11.21 -4.50 -12.95
CA ARG A 234 10.57 -5.67 -12.33
C ARG A 234 9.89 -5.30 -11.01
N SER A 235 10.53 -4.48 -10.19
CA SER A 235 9.95 -3.98 -8.94
C SER A 235 8.64 -3.24 -9.21
N PHE A 236 8.64 -2.32 -10.19
CA PHE A 236 7.43 -1.59 -10.57
C PHE A 236 6.30 -2.54 -11.02
N PHE A 237 6.60 -3.45 -11.96
CA PHE A 237 5.59 -4.37 -12.48
C PHE A 237 5.10 -5.38 -11.44
N PHE A 238 5.95 -5.81 -10.51
CA PHE A 238 5.56 -6.66 -9.39
C PHE A 238 4.50 -5.96 -8.51
N TRP A 239 4.78 -4.73 -8.07
CA TRP A 239 3.84 -3.97 -7.25
C TRP A 239 2.58 -3.58 -8.00
N MET A 240 2.69 -3.26 -9.30
CA MET A 240 1.54 -2.99 -10.16
C MET A 240 0.63 -4.22 -10.27
N THR A 241 1.18 -5.41 -10.54
CA THR A 241 0.39 -6.65 -10.65
C THR A 241 -0.36 -6.94 -9.36
N ARG A 242 0.30 -6.77 -8.21
CA ARG A 242 -0.34 -6.95 -6.90
C ARG A 242 -1.41 -5.90 -6.63
N PHE A 243 -1.11 -4.63 -6.88
CA PHE A 243 -2.06 -3.53 -6.76
C PHE A 243 -3.35 -3.81 -7.54
N LEU A 244 -3.20 -4.21 -8.81
CA LEU A 244 -4.34 -4.45 -9.70
C LEU A 244 -5.17 -5.65 -9.24
N ARG A 245 -4.52 -6.78 -8.90
CA ARG A 245 -5.20 -7.99 -8.41
C ARG A 245 -5.90 -7.80 -7.06
N THR A 246 -5.37 -6.94 -6.20
CA THR A 246 -5.96 -6.67 -4.88
C THR A 246 -7.14 -5.70 -4.97
N LYS A 247 -7.10 -4.71 -5.88
CA LYS A 247 -8.13 -3.66 -5.96
C LYS A 247 -9.22 -3.92 -7.00
N TYR A 248 -8.93 -4.69 -8.05
CA TYR A 248 -9.83 -4.89 -9.18
C TYR A 248 -9.93 -6.38 -9.54
N GLU A 249 -11.15 -6.91 -9.59
CA GLU A 249 -11.38 -8.32 -9.92
C GLU A 249 -11.37 -8.58 -11.43
N THR A 250 -11.80 -7.61 -12.24
CA THR A 250 -11.97 -7.75 -13.69
C THR A 250 -10.79 -7.20 -14.52
N VAL A 251 -9.63 -6.99 -13.90
CA VAL A 251 -8.42 -6.51 -14.61
C VAL A 251 -7.62 -7.69 -15.17
N GLU A 252 -7.40 -7.68 -16.48
CA GLU A 252 -6.46 -8.57 -17.16
C GLU A 252 -5.08 -7.90 -17.30
N ILE A 253 -4.01 -8.66 -17.16
CA ILE A 253 -2.63 -8.18 -17.31
C ILE A 253 -1.94 -9.02 -18.36
N GLU A 254 -1.39 -8.36 -19.38
CA GLU A 254 -0.66 -9.00 -20.47
C GLU A 254 0.79 -8.51 -20.47
N PHE A 255 1.73 -9.44 -20.46
CA PHE A 255 3.16 -9.16 -20.37
C PHE A 255 3.81 -9.25 -21.75
N ILE A 256 4.49 -8.19 -22.16
CA ILE A 256 5.19 -8.07 -23.44
C ILE A 256 6.67 -7.80 -23.14
N ALA A 257 7.52 -8.76 -23.46
CA ALA A 257 8.96 -8.56 -23.44
C ALA A 257 9.42 -8.18 -24.86
N HIS A 258 10.33 -7.20 -24.98
CA HIS A 258 10.88 -6.82 -26.27
C HIS A 258 12.37 -6.52 -26.22
N HIS A 259 13.01 -6.81 -27.35
CA HIS A 259 14.40 -6.52 -27.65
C HIS A 259 14.45 -5.99 -29.10
N THR A 260 14.91 -6.79 -30.06
CA THR A 260 14.71 -6.53 -31.50
C THR A 260 13.30 -6.90 -31.98
N GLU A 261 12.74 -7.97 -31.41
CA GLU A 261 11.35 -8.41 -31.59
C GLU A 261 10.58 -8.40 -30.26
N ALA A 262 9.26 -8.24 -30.32
CA ALA A 262 8.39 -8.27 -29.16
C ALA A 262 7.56 -9.56 -29.12
N LYS A 263 7.43 -10.13 -27.93
CA LYS A 263 6.66 -11.37 -27.68
C LYS A 263 5.78 -11.20 -26.45
N VAL A 264 4.58 -11.77 -26.52
CA VAL A 264 3.74 -11.95 -25.34
C VAL A 264 4.30 -13.12 -24.55
N VAL A 265 4.55 -12.90 -23.26
CA VAL A 265 5.20 -13.86 -22.38
C VAL A 265 4.35 -14.11 -21.14
N SER A 266 4.63 -15.20 -20.42
CA SER A 266 4.01 -15.46 -19.13
C SER A 266 4.56 -14.49 -18.06
N GLU A 267 3.83 -14.35 -16.95
CA GLU A 267 4.30 -13.60 -15.78
C GLU A 267 5.67 -14.10 -15.29
N GLU A 268 5.84 -15.43 -15.21
CA GLU A 268 7.10 -16.06 -14.78
C GLU A 268 8.25 -15.73 -15.72
N ASP A 269 8.03 -15.83 -17.04
CA ASP A 269 9.05 -15.51 -18.04
C ASP A 269 9.40 -14.02 -18.03
N PHE A 270 8.41 -13.15 -17.82
CA PHE A 270 8.63 -11.71 -17.73
C PHE A 270 9.57 -11.33 -16.60
N PHE A 271 9.44 -11.97 -15.42
CA PHE A 271 10.28 -11.66 -14.26
C PHE A 271 11.60 -12.44 -14.20
N SER A 272 11.69 -13.60 -14.85
CA SER A 272 12.88 -14.48 -14.75
C SER A 272 13.83 -14.38 -15.95
N LYS A 273 13.31 -14.12 -17.16
CA LYS A 273 14.09 -14.26 -18.39
C LYS A 273 15.12 -13.14 -18.54
N GLY A 274 16.34 -13.53 -18.90
CA GLY A 274 17.39 -12.63 -19.34
C GLY A 274 17.53 -12.70 -20.85
N GLU A 275 17.35 -11.58 -21.54
CA GLU A 275 17.65 -11.50 -22.97
C GLU A 275 18.79 -10.51 -23.21
N SER A 276 19.45 -10.66 -24.35
CA SER A 276 20.57 -9.86 -24.81
C SER A 276 20.35 -9.54 -26.28
N GLY A 277 20.62 -8.30 -26.69
CA GLY A 277 20.33 -7.82 -28.03
C GLY A 277 20.23 -6.31 -28.09
N GLY A 278 20.03 -5.78 -29.29
CA GLY A 278 19.70 -4.36 -29.49
C GLY A 278 18.23 -4.07 -29.17
N THR A 279 17.89 -2.79 -29.13
CA THR A 279 16.56 -2.31 -28.73
C THR A 279 15.82 -1.72 -29.93
N ILE A 280 14.64 -2.26 -30.22
CA ILE A 280 13.68 -1.73 -31.20
C ILE A 280 12.32 -1.61 -30.50
N CYS A 281 12.08 -0.45 -29.88
CA CYS A 281 10.88 -0.19 -29.10
C CYS A 281 9.58 -0.22 -29.94
N SER A 282 9.64 0.08 -31.23
CA SER A 282 8.45 -0.01 -32.11
C SER A 282 7.89 -1.42 -32.21
N SER A 283 8.70 -2.45 -31.94
CA SER A 283 8.25 -3.84 -31.93
C SER A 283 7.21 -4.08 -30.82
N ALA A 284 7.43 -3.51 -29.62
CA ALA A 284 6.54 -3.64 -28.48
C ALA A 284 5.17 -3.00 -28.77
N TYR A 285 5.16 -1.77 -29.29
CA TYR A 285 3.91 -1.06 -29.56
C TYR A 285 3.12 -1.69 -30.70
N ARG A 286 3.80 -2.23 -31.72
CA ARG A 286 3.12 -3.01 -32.77
C ARG A 286 2.46 -4.25 -32.18
N LYS A 287 3.15 -4.96 -31.29
CA LYS A 287 2.60 -6.16 -30.65
C LYS A 287 1.44 -5.83 -29.71
N ALA A 288 1.52 -4.71 -29.00
CA ALA A 288 0.43 -4.20 -28.16
C ALA A 288 -0.82 -3.89 -29.00
N LEU A 289 -0.67 -3.17 -30.13
CA LEU A 289 -1.79 -2.90 -31.04
C LEU A 289 -2.40 -4.18 -31.63
N GLU A 290 -1.56 -5.13 -32.06
CA GLU A 290 -2.03 -6.44 -32.55
C GLU A 290 -2.84 -7.19 -31.49
N LEU A 291 -2.39 -7.15 -30.22
CA LEU A 291 -3.07 -7.80 -29.11
C LEU A 291 -4.41 -7.12 -28.78
N ILE A 292 -4.45 -5.79 -28.85
CA ILE A 292 -5.67 -4.99 -28.67
C ILE A 292 -6.69 -5.36 -29.74
N ASP A 293 -6.30 -5.33 -31.02
CA ASP A 293 -7.19 -5.64 -32.14
C ASP A 293 -7.69 -7.09 -32.10
N ALA A 294 -6.90 -8.02 -31.58
CA ALA A 294 -7.26 -9.44 -31.52
C ALA A 294 -8.16 -9.80 -30.33
N LYS A 295 -7.92 -9.23 -29.13
CA LYS A 295 -8.55 -9.68 -27.87
C LYS A 295 -9.31 -8.58 -27.12
N TYR A 296 -8.92 -7.31 -27.26
CA TYR A 296 -9.39 -6.24 -26.37
C TYR A 296 -10.04 -5.09 -27.13
N ASP A 297 -11.36 -5.17 -27.35
CA ASP A 297 -12.11 -4.07 -27.97
C ASP A 297 -12.07 -2.81 -27.08
N PRO A 298 -11.55 -1.67 -27.57
CA PRO A 298 -11.50 -0.40 -26.84
C PRO A 298 -12.86 0.13 -26.38
N ARG A 299 -13.98 -0.36 -26.93
CA ARG A 299 -15.34 0.02 -26.49
C ARG A 299 -15.77 -0.71 -25.22
N LYS A 300 -15.24 -1.90 -24.99
CA LYS A 300 -15.56 -2.77 -23.85
C LYS A 300 -14.51 -2.73 -22.76
N PHE A 301 -13.24 -2.56 -23.12
CA PHE A 301 -12.12 -2.54 -22.18
C PHE A 301 -11.53 -1.13 -22.01
N ASN A 302 -11.11 -0.82 -20.79
CA ASN A 302 -10.19 0.28 -20.52
C ASN A 302 -8.75 -0.22 -20.68
N ILE A 303 -7.97 0.40 -21.55
CA ILE A 303 -6.66 -0.12 -21.94
C ILE A 303 -5.56 0.77 -21.37
N TYR A 304 -4.58 0.16 -20.69
CA TYR A 304 -3.48 0.85 -20.01
C TYR A 304 -2.12 0.25 -20.40
N PRO A 305 -1.51 0.71 -21.49
CA PRO A 305 -0.12 0.40 -21.84
C PRO A 305 0.88 1.09 -20.91
N PHE A 306 1.78 0.29 -20.33
CA PHE A 306 2.95 0.75 -19.58
C PHE A 306 4.21 0.20 -20.21
N HIS A 307 5.16 1.08 -20.53
CA HIS A 307 6.43 0.68 -21.11
C HIS A 307 7.59 1.15 -20.25
N PHE A 308 8.47 0.21 -19.88
CA PHE A 308 9.73 0.50 -19.18
C PHE A 308 10.93 0.15 -20.05
N SER A 309 11.88 1.09 -20.12
CA SER A 309 13.14 0.98 -20.86
C SER A 309 14.20 1.89 -20.22
N ASP A 310 15.46 1.73 -20.58
CA ASP A 310 16.57 2.60 -20.17
C ASP A 310 16.73 3.86 -21.04
N GLY A 311 15.88 4.01 -22.07
CA GLY A 311 15.88 5.17 -22.96
C GLY A 311 16.79 5.04 -24.18
N ASP A 312 17.47 3.90 -24.34
CA ASP A 312 18.27 3.61 -25.53
C ASP A 312 17.42 2.91 -26.61
N ASN A 313 17.42 3.48 -27.81
CA ASN A 313 16.70 2.93 -28.95
C ASN A 313 17.40 3.33 -30.24
N LEU A 314 17.23 2.50 -31.26
CA LEU A 314 17.75 2.79 -32.58
C LEU A 314 17.13 4.09 -33.14
N THR A 315 17.98 5.07 -33.48
CA THR A 315 17.53 6.40 -33.94
C THR A 315 16.59 6.35 -35.14
N SER A 316 16.77 5.39 -36.06
CA SER A 316 15.88 5.19 -37.22
C SER A 316 14.49 4.69 -36.84
N ASP A 317 14.33 4.10 -35.65
CA ASP A 317 13.06 3.57 -35.15
C ASP A 317 12.25 4.62 -34.38
N ASN A 318 12.90 5.67 -33.84
CA ASN A 318 12.24 6.70 -33.02
C ASN A 318 11.03 7.36 -33.71
N ALA A 319 11.14 7.69 -34.99
CA ALA A 319 10.02 8.28 -35.75
C ALA A 319 8.81 7.32 -35.85
N ARG A 320 9.08 6.01 -35.92
CA ARG A 320 8.06 4.98 -35.93
C ARG A 320 7.45 4.79 -34.54
N CYS A 321 8.27 4.82 -33.48
CA CYS A 321 7.80 4.76 -32.09
C CYS A 321 6.78 5.85 -31.80
N VAL A 322 7.10 7.11 -32.11
CA VAL A 322 6.18 8.24 -31.86
C VAL A 322 4.83 8.01 -32.53
N LYS A 323 4.83 7.61 -33.81
CA LYS A 323 3.57 7.33 -34.54
C LYS A 323 2.78 6.19 -33.89
N LEU A 324 3.43 5.10 -33.49
CA LEU A 324 2.76 3.97 -32.86
C LEU A 324 2.23 4.31 -31.47
N VAL A 325 2.94 5.12 -30.70
CA VAL A 325 2.46 5.64 -29.40
C VAL A 325 1.23 6.52 -29.62
N GLU A 326 1.23 7.39 -30.63
CA GLU A 326 0.04 8.19 -31.00
C GLU A 326 -1.16 7.32 -31.40
N ASP A 327 -0.93 6.25 -32.16
CA ASP A 327 -2.00 5.32 -32.52
C ASP A 327 -2.51 4.52 -31.31
N LEU A 328 -1.61 4.10 -30.42
CA LEU A 328 -1.94 3.40 -29.18
C LEU A 328 -2.73 4.29 -28.21
N MET A 329 -2.39 5.57 -28.10
CA MET A 329 -3.12 6.54 -27.27
C MET A 329 -4.55 6.78 -27.77
N LYS A 330 -4.86 6.59 -29.07
CA LYS A 330 -6.23 6.74 -29.57
C LYS A 330 -7.16 5.63 -29.07
N VAL A 331 -6.60 4.46 -28.78
CA VAL A 331 -7.34 3.28 -28.32
C VAL A 331 -7.18 3.02 -26.82
N SER A 332 -6.27 3.72 -26.15
CA SER A 332 -6.01 3.58 -24.71
C SER A 332 -6.59 4.73 -23.87
N ASN A 333 -6.70 4.50 -22.57
CA ASN A 333 -7.14 5.52 -21.60
C ASN A 333 -5.97 6.38 -21.11
N MET A 334 -4.76 5.85 -21.21
CA MET A 334 -3.50 6.48 -20.82
C MET A 334 -2.36 5.71 -21.47
N PHE A 335 -1.21 6.35 -21.68
CA PHE A 335 0.04 5.66 -21.94
C PHE A 335 1.09 6.07 -20.89
N GLY A 336 1.65 5.08 -20.20
CA GLY A 336 2.68 5.28 -19.19
C GLY A 336 4.07 4.89 -19.69
N TYR A 337 5.03 5.80 -19.63
CA TYR A 337 6.44 5.52 -19.97
C TYR A 337 7.37 5.70 -18.76
N GLY A 338 8.01 4.62 -18.33
CA GLY A 338 9.04 4.62 -17.30
C GLY A 338 10.44 4.55 -17.93
N GLU A 339 11.24 5.59 -17.75
CA GLU A 339 12.66 5.55 -18.15
C GLU A 339 13.53 5.27 -16.93
N VAL A 340 14.31 4.19 -16.93
CA VAL A 340 15.27 3.92 -15.86
C VAL A 340 16.63 4.51 -16.24
N ASN A 341 16.99 5.63 -15.62
CA ASN A 341 18.16 6.41 -16.00
C ASN A 341 18.89 6.96 -14.76
N GLN A 342 19.66 6.10 -14.10
CA GLN A 342 20.40 6.43 -12.88
C GLN A 342 21.44 7.55 -13.09
N TYR A 343 22.10 7.55 -14.26
CA TYR A 343 23.22 8.45 -14.54
C TYR A 343 22.85 9.67 -15.39
N ASN A 344 21.55 9.92 -15.60
CA ASN A 344 21.05 11.01 -16.44
C ASN A 344 21.69 11.02 -17.84
N ARG A 345 21.83 9.83 -18.42
CA ARG A 345 22.34 9.60 -19.77
C ARG A 345 21.41 10.26 -20.79
N HIS A 346 21.95 10.61 -21.95
CA HIS A 346 21.14 11.16 -23.03
C HIS A 346 20.19 10.09 -23.59
N SER A 347 18.89 10.23 -23.33
CA SER A 347 17.85 9.33 -23.85
C SER A 347 17.42 9.75 -25.25
N THR A 348 17.53 8.83 -26.21
CA THR A 348 17.10 9.06 -27.60
C THR A 348 15.57 9.00 -27.70
N LEU A 349 14.94 8.10 -26.93
CA LEU A 349 13.48 7.95 -26.85
C LEU A 349 12.81 9.16 -26.23
N MET A 350 13.27 9.61 -25.05
CA MET A 350 12.63 10.73 -24.36
C MET A 350 12.75 12.02 -25.18
N SER A 351 13.86 12.19 -25.88
CA SER A 351 14.04 13.32 -26.81
C SER A 351 13.00 13.29 -27.94
N ALA A 352 12.61 12.10 -28.42
CA ALA A 352 11.53 11.94 -29.39
C ALA A 352 10.14 12.18 -28.75
N TYR A 353 9.91 11.67 -27.54
CA TYR A 353 8.62 11.78 -26.84
C TYR A 353 8.30 13.16 -26.30
N LYS A 354 9.30 14.02 -26.08
CA LYS A 354 9.08 15.44 -25.72
C LYS A 354 8.18 16.20 -26.69
N ASN A 355 8.08 15.73 -27.93
CA ASN A 355 7.24 16.36 -28.95
C ASN A 355 5.76 15.94 -28.85
N ILE A 356 5.44 14.90 -28.08
CA ILE A 356 4.07 14.43 -27.88
C ILE A 356 3.37 15.39 -26.91
N LYS A 357 2.39 16.14 -27.42
CA LYS A 357 1.58 17.09 -26.64
C LYS A 357 0.20 16.48 -26.36
N ASN A 358 0.15 15.45 -25.53
CA ASN A 358 -1.10 14.83 -25.09
C ASN A 358 -1.09 14.63 -23.57
N ASP A 359 -2.16 15.02 -22.89
CA ASP A 359 -2.31 14.90 -21.44
C ASP A 359 -2.43 13.44 -20.98
N ASP A 360 -2.85 12.53 -21.88
CA ASP A 360 -2.94 11.09 -21.62
C ASP A 360 -1.56 10.38 -21.68
N PHE A 361 -0.53 11.07 -22.17
CA PHE A 361 0.86 10.59 -22.13
C PHE A 361 1.49 10.98 -20.80
N ARG A 362 1.73 9.99 -19.94
CA ARG A 362 2.42 10.18 -18.65
C ARG A 362 3.79 9.52 -18.71
N TYR A 363 4.82 10.19 -18.22
CA TYR A 363 6.15 9.62 -18.12
C TYR A 363 6.78 9.89 -16.75
N TYR A 364 7.69 9.01 -16.33
CA TYR A 364 8.46 9.16 -15.10
C TYR A 364 9.89 8.66 -15.32
N ILE A 365 10.89 9.37 -14.79
CA ILE A 365 12.30 9.00 -14.89
C ILE A 365 12.76 8.47 -13.53
N LEU A 366 13.14 7.20 -13.46
CA LEU A 366 13.59 6.52 -12.26
C LEU A 366 15.12 6.66 -12.14
N LYS A 367 15.58 7.29 -11.06
CA LYS A 367 17.00 7.53 -10.77
C LYS A 367 17.48 6.78 -9.54
N GLN A 368 16.61 6.67 -8.53
CA GLN A 368 16.88 6.04 -7.25
C GLN A 368 15.87 4.93 -6.99
N LYS A 369 16.14 4.02 -6.04
CA LYS A 369 15.21 2.94 -5.71
C LYS A 369 13.82 3.48 -5.33
N ALA A 370 13.77 4.45 -4.42
CA ALA A 370 12.54 5.11 -3.97
C ALA A 370 11.66 5.70 -5.10
N ASP A 371 12.22 5.93 -6.30
CA ASP A 371 11.45 6.41 -7.45
C ASP A 371 10.40 5.40 -7.94
N VAL A 372 10.51 4.09 -7.63
CA VAL A 372 9.45 3.12 -7.95
C VAL A 372 8.13 3.53 -7.28
N PHE A 373 8.18 3.88 -6.00
CA PHE A 373 7.01 4.33 -5.24
C PHE A 373 6.42 5.61 -5.83
N HIS A 374 7.27 6.58 -6.15
CA HIS A 374 6.84 7.85 -6.74
C HIS A 374 6.29 7.68 -8.16
N ALA A 375 6.86 6.76 -8.96
CA ALA A 375 6.37 6.41 -10.28
C ALA A 375 4.97 5.77 -10.19
N MET A 376 4.76 4.82 -9.28
CA MET A 376 3.43 4.24 -9.04
C MET A 376 2.41 5.31 -8.67
N LYS A 377 2.76 6.22 -7.76
CA LYS A 377 1.88 7.33 -7.36
C LYS A 377 1.61 8.33 -8.48
N SER A 378 2.56 8.53 -9.38
CA SER A 378 2.40 9.41 -10.55
C SER A 378 1.46 8.79 -11.58
N PHE A 379 1.68 7.51 -11.90
CA PHE A 379 0.88 6.80 -12.90
C PHE A 379 -0.54 6.50 -12.40
N PHE A 380 -0.67 5.96 -11.18
CA PHE A 380 -1.94 5.55 -10.58
C PHE A 380 -2.48 6.59 -9.60
N LYS A 381 -2.27 7.88 -9.90
CA LYS A 381 -2.77 8.96 -9.06
C LYS A 381 -4.29 8.93 -9.00
N GLN A 382 -4.83 8.96 -7.78
CA GLN A 382 -6.25 9.21 -7.57
C GLN A 382 -6.61 10.59 -8.11
N GLU A 383 -7.41 10.63 -9.16
CA GLU A 383 -7.98 11.88 -9.66
C GLU A 383 -9.11 12.28 -8.72
N GLU A 384 -8.91 13.38 -7.98
CA GLU A 384 -10.06 14.05 -7.34
C GLU A 384 -11.04 14.42 -8.45
N ASP A 385 -12.25 13.82 -8.39
CA ASP A 385 -13.40 14.02 -9.28
C ASP A 385 -13.61 15.50 -9.68
N LYS A 386 -12.86 16.00 -10.66
CA LYS A 386 -13.06 17.34 -11.25
C LYS A 386 -14.23 17.37 -12.24
N LYS A 387 -15.00 16.28 -12.39
CA LYS A 387 -16.10 16.15 -13.36
C LYS A 387 -17.40 15.57 -12.78
N LYS A 388 -17.76 15.92 -11.53
CA LYS A 388 -19.12 15.63 -11.01
C LYS A 388 -20.14 16.77 -11.15
N TYR A 389 -19.77 17.92 -11.71
CA TYR A 389 -20.73 18.98 -12.01
C TYR A 389 -20.34 19.70 -13.31
N ALA A 390 -20.87 19.24 -14.44
CA ALA A 390 -21.03 20.00 -15.66
C ALA A 390 -22.29 19.50 -16.39
#